data_AF-A0A6A4QAC3-F1
#
_entry.id   AF-A0A6A4QAC3-F1
#
_cell.length_a   1.000
_cell.length_b   1.000
_cell.length_c   1.000
_cell.angle_alpha   90.00
_cell.angle_beta   90.00
_cell.angle_gamma   90.00
#
_symmetry.space_group_name_H-M   'P 1'
#
loop_
_entity.id
_entity.type
_entity.pdbx_description
1 polymer ?
#
loop_
_entity_poly.entity_id
_entity_poly.type
_entity_poly.pdbx_seq_one_letter_code
_entity_poly.pdbx_strand_id
1 'polypeptide(L)' 'MKAFHLLLFDGSFIFPKCILIFGLILLLMIYSTSDQKDISWFYFISSTSLVMSITTLLFRWRE' A
#
# COMPACT_ATOMS: atom_id res chain seq x y z
N MET A 1 15.82 12.53 14.23
CA MET A 1 14.93 12.06 13.14
C MET A 1 13.49 12.02 13.66
N LYS A 2 12.75 13.14 13.57
CA LYS A 2 11.33 13.25 13.99
C LYS A 2 10.41 13.70 12.85
N ALA A 3 10.97 14.04 11.68
CA ALA A 3 10.24 14.58 10.54
C ALA A 3 9.35 13.55 9.83
N PHE A 4 9.78 12.28 9.75
CA PHE A 4 8.97 11.21 9.17
C PHE A 4 7.69 10.94 10.00
N HIS A 5 7.78 11.05 11.31
CA HIS A 5 6.64 10.82 12.18
C HIS A 5 5.61 11.95 12.13
N LEU A 6 6.05 13.18 11.81
CA LEU A 6 5.16 14.33 11.65
C LEU A 6 4.43 14.30 10.30
N LEU A 7 5.14 13.93 9.21
CA LEU A 7 4.52 13.75 7.89
C LEU A 7 3.50 12.60 7.84
N LEU A 8 3.63 11.62 8.73
CA LEU A 8 2.68 10.51 8.90
C LEU A 8 1.41 10.88 9.69
N PHE A 9 1.44 11.94 10.48
CA PHE A 9 0.47 12.16 11.56
C PHE A 9 -0.24 13.53 11.51
N ASP A 10 0.22 14.48 10.69
CA ASP A 10 -0.32 15.86 10.66
C ASP A 10 -1.73 15.99 10.03
N GLY A 11 -2.35 14.87 9.62
CA GLY A 11 -3.78 14.81 9.37
C GLY A 11 -4.18 14.73 7.90
N SER A 12 -5.20 13.91 7.67
CA SER A 12 -6.04 13.86 6.48
C SER A 12 -5.38 13.46 5.15
N PHE A 13 -5.72 12.25 4.70
CA PHE A 13 -5.77 11.84 3.29
C PHE A 13 -4.48 11.46 2.55
N ILE A 14 -3.29 11.92 2.93
CA ILE A 14 -2.06 11.62 2.15
C ILE A 14 -1.53 10.21 2.42
N PHE A 15 -1.49 9.76 3.68
CA PHE A 15 -0.94 8.45 4.01
C PHE A 15 -1.71 7.25 3.40
N PRO A 16 -3.06 7.20 3.44
CA PRO A 16 -3.83 6.17 2.75
C PRO A 16 -3.59 6.20 1.23
N LYS A 17 -3.56 7.40 0.64
CA LYS A 17 -3.28 7.58 -0.80
C LYS A 17 -1.87 7.15 -1.17
N CYS A 18 -0.86 7.44 -0.35
CA CYS A 18 0.53 7.03 -0.60
C CYS A 18 0.68 5.52 -0.59
N ILE A 19 0.04 4.81 0.34
CA ILE A 19 0.05 3.35 0.38
C ILE A 19 -0.63 2.76 -0.86
N LEU A 20 -1.75 3.34 -1.29
CA LEU A 20 -2.44 2.96 -2.52
C LEU A 20 -1.56 3.18 -3.78
N ILE A 21 -0.92 4.34 -3.89
CA ILE A 21 -0.04 4.69 -5.01
C ILE A 21 1.20 3.79 -5.02
N PHE A 22 1.80 3.54 -3.85
CA PHE A 22 2.97 2.69 -3.72
C PHE A 22 2.66 1.23 -4.05
N GLY A 23 1.53 0.71 -3.56
CA GLY A 23 1.04 -0.62 -3.90
C GLY A 23 0.77 -0.77 -5.41
N LEU A 24 0.21 0.26 -6.05
CA LEU A 24 -0.04 0.27 -7.50
C LEU A 24 1.25 0.30 -8.33
N ILE A 25 2.26 1.07 -7.90
CA ILE A 25 3.57 1.12 -8.58
C ILE A 25 4.31 -0.21 -8.42
N LEU A 26 4.27 -0.82 -7.23
CA LEU A 26 4.83 -2.17 -6.99
C LEU A 26 4.15 -3.21 -7.87
N LEU A 27 2.81 -3.16 -7.94
CA LEU A 27 2.02 -4.05 -8.79
C LEU A 27 2.37 -3.87 -10.27
N LEU A 28 2.54 -2.64 -10.72
CA LEU A 28 2.93 -2.32 -12.10
C LEU A 28 4.36 -2.81 -12.41
N MET A 29 5.29 -2.66 -11.46
CA MET A 29 6.67 -3.13 -11.60
C MET A 29 6.73 -4.66 -11.71
N ILE A 30 5.94 -5.37 -10.90
CA ILE A 30 5.84 -6.83 -10.96
C ILE A 30 5.12 -7.26 -12.24
N TYR A 31 4.03 -6.60 -12.63
CA TYR A 31 3.33 -6.87 -13.88
C TYR A 31 4.23 -6.73 -15.10
N SER A 32 5.15 -5.77 -15.10
CA SER A 32 6.08 -5.54 -16.22
C SER A 32 7.24 -6.53 -16.29
N THR A 33 7.53 -7.26 -15.21
CA THR A 33 8.70 -8.17 -15.14
C THR A 33 8.33 -9.62 -14.91
N SER A 34 7.06 -9.90 -14.61
CA SER A 34 6.56 -11.22 -14.28
C SER A 34 5.94 -11.89 -15.50
N ASP A 35 6.38 -13.12 -15.77
CA ASP A 35 5.81 -13.99 -16.79
C ASP A 35 4.37 -14.36 -16.42
N GLN A 36 3.53 -14.64 -17.44
CA GLN A 36 2.07 -14.67 -17.32
C GLN A 36 1.51 -15.64 -16.24
N LYS A 37 2.32 -16.65 -15.85
CA LYS A 37 2.00 -17.63 -14.79
C LYS A 37 2.15 -17.08 -13.37
N ASP A 38 3.12 -16.20 -13.13
CA ASP A 38 3.43 -15.69 -11.78
C ASP A 38 2.62 -14.43 -11.44
N ILE A 39 2.14 -13.70 -12.45
CA ILE A 39 1.34 -12.48 -12.30
C ILE A 39 0.16 -12.71 -11.35
N SER A 40 -0.55 -13.84 -11.51
CA SER A 40 -1.77 -14.12 -10.73
C SER A 40 -1.48 -14.29 -9.23
N TRP A 41 -0.36 -14.93 -8.89
CA TRP A 41 0.05 -15.14 -7.50
C TRP A 41 0.55 -13.83 -6.87
N PHE A 42 1.35 -13.07 -7.61
CA PHE A 42 1.80 -11.75 -7.18
C PHE A 42 0.64 -10.76 -7.00
N TYR A 43 -0.36 -10.80 -7.88
CA TYR A 43 -1.58 -9.98 -7.76
C TYR A 43 -2.34 -10.32 -6.48
N PHE A 44 -2.46 -11.62 -6.16
CA PHE A 44 -3.15 -12.07 -4.96
C PHE A 44 -2.43 -11.65 -3.67
N ILE A 45 -1.10 -11.80 -3.63
CA ILE A 45 -0.27 -11.37 -2.48
C ILE A 45 -0.32 -9.85 -2.32
N SER A 46 -0.15 -9.09 -3.41
CA SER A 46 -0.17 -7.63 -3.39
C SER A 46 -1.53 -7.08 -2.98
N SER A 47 -2.62 -7.65 -3.51
CA SER A 47 -3.99 -7.27 -3.14
C SER A 47 -4.27 -7.51 -1.66
N THR A 48 -3.89 -8.68 -1.14
CA THR A 48 -4.12 -9.03 0.28
C THR A 48 -3.33 -8.10 1.22
N SER A 49 -2.07 -7.80 0.88
CA SER A 49 -1.23 -6.85 1.64
C SER A 49 -1.81 -5.43 1.64
N LEU A 50 -2.35 -5.00 0.50
CA LEU A 50 -2.97 -3.68 0.35
C LEU A 50 -4.26 -3.57 1.17
N VAL A 51 -5.12 -4.60 1.13
CA VAL A 51 -6.32 -4.67 1.98
C VAL A 51 -5.96 -4.64 3.47
N MET A 52 -4.93 -5.37 3.89
CA MET A 52 -4.48 -5.38 5.28
C MET A 52 -3.92 -4.01 5.71
N SER A 53 -3.19 -3.31 4.83
CA SER A 53 -2.72 -1.95 5.09
C SER A 53 -3.87 -0.94 5.19
N ILE A 54 -4.90 -1.04 4.34
CA ILE A 54 -6.08 -0.17 4.44
C ILE A 54 -6.86 -0.45 5.73
N THR A 55 -7.01 -1.73 6.08
CA THR A 55 -7.78 -2.15 7.28
C THR A 55 -7.10 -1.70 8.56
N THR A 56 -5.77 -1.89 8.67
CA THR A 56 -4.99 -1.40 9.82
C THR A 56 -5.01 0.11 9.93
N LEU A 57 -4.98 0.83 8.79
CA LEU A 57 -5.07 2.27 8.77
C LEU A 57 -6.46 2.79 9.16
N LEU A 58 -7.53 2.16 8.67
CA LEU A 58 -8.91 2.47 9.05
C LEU A 58 -9.16 2.20 10.54
N PHE A 59 -8.58 1.13 11.08
CA PHE A 59 -8.67 0.79 12.49
C PHE A 59 -7.93 1.82 13.36
N ARG A 60 -6.69 2.18 12.98
CA ARG A 60 -5.90 3.21 13.66
C ARG A 60 -6.50 4.62 13.55
N TRP A 61 -7.26 4.92 12.49
CA TRP A 61 -7.97 6.20 12.36
C TRP A 61 -9.23 6.26 13.24
N ARG A 62 -9.81 5.12 13.58
CA ARG A 62 -11.01 5.03 14.42
C ARG A 62 -10.69 5.15 15.92
N GLU A 63 -9.43 4.97 16.30
CA GLU A 63 -8.91 5.05 17.68
C GLU A 63 -8.30 6.43 17.96
#